data_AF-A0A7S0IZW4-F1
#
_entry.id   AF-A0A7S0IZW4-F1
#
_cell.length_a   1.000
_cell.length_b   1.000
_cell.length_c   1.000
_cell.angle_alpha   90.00
_cell.angle_beta   90.00
_cell.angle_gamma   90.00
#
_symmetry.space_group_name_H-M   'P 1'
#
loop_
_entity.id
_entity.type
_entity.pdbx_description
1 polymer ?
#
loop_
_entity_poly.entity_id
_entity_poly.type
_entity_poly.pdbx_seq_one_letter_code
_entity_poly.pdbx_strand_id
1 'polypeptide(L)'
;MSPTTRLLHTLRVHAGLRAVHAVHAGLRAVHAVHAGSMHLAPAEESPLSGISTLRRLLRLGEYDAAEARFAEQLKRRRASPSLDAHAVLGLHELLKGSCSSADQLRLLKGAEEAGVRAWQSSYEVICRSMVLEARDAAEIELLLARARSRGHHVEMVGRWTLMDVAQLERARTFRLKMIITRASSAPQRDASGLQSKGWAFFERLLLNNVATADHVWHMMRMCTDDSQRQALIKRAQAHGLEMAWEAAGSKGEVRRASLGFFMLDNDPAERALGWQIFTERLRDGTLEEDDLLCAL
;
A
#
# COMPACT_ATOMS: atom_id res chain seq x y z
N MET A 1 43.06 -6.96 -4.71
CA MET A 1 42.62 -7.03 -6.13
C MET A 1 43.79 -6.75 -7.05
N SER A 2 44.02 -7.62 -8.05
CA SER A 2 45.12 -7.43 -9.01
C SER A 2 44.86 -6.25 -9.96
N PRO A 3 45.91 -5.63 -10.53
CA PRO A 3 45.77 -4.52 -11.47
C PRO A 3 44.87 -4.85 -12.67
N THR A 4 44.91 -6.09 -13.13
CA THR A 4 44.10 -6.59 -14.25
C THR A 4 42.60 -6.61 -13.92
N THR A 5 42.23 -6.95 -12.68
CA THR A 5 40.82 -6.93 -12.24
C THR A 5 40.28 -5.51 -12.16
N ARG A 6 41.10 -4.51 -11.80
CA ARG A 6 40.70 -3.09 -11.79
C ARG A 6 40.47 -2.56 -13.21
N LEU A 7 41.33 -2.91 -14.16
CA LEU A 7 41.19 -2.47 -15.55
C LEU A 7 39.90 -3.02 -16.21
N LEU A 8 39.58 -4.29 -15.98
CA LEU A 8 38.37 -4.93 -16.52
C LEU A 8 37.08 -4.34 -15.91
N HIS A 9 37.12 -3.95 -14.63
CA HIS A 9 36.00 -3.28 -13.98
C HIS A 9 35.77 -1.88 -14.57
N THR A 10 36.83 -1.09 -14.75
CA THR A 10 36.73 0.26 -15.34
C THR A 10 36.23 0.21 -16.78
N LEU A 11 36.67 -0.75 -17.59
CA LEU A 11 36.22 -0.92 -18.97
C LEU A 11 34.74 -1.34 -19.04
N ARG A 12 34.26 -2.21 -18.14
CA ARG A 12 32.83 -2.58 -18.05
C ARG A 12 31.95 -1.40 -17.64
N VAL A 13 32.40 -0.58 -16.68
CA VAL A 13 31.68 0.62 -16.24
C VAL A 13 31.59 1.66 -17.37
N HIS A 14 32.66 1.89 -18.12
CA HIS A 14 32.63 2.81 -19.27
C HIS A 14 31.77 2.30 -20.44
N ALA A 15 31.76 1.00 -20.72
CA ALA A 15 30.87 0.42 -21.72
C ALA A 15 29.38 0.58 -21.32
N GLY A 16 29.07 0.36 -20.04
CA GLY A 16 27.73 0.58 -19.50
C GLY A 16 27.27 2.04 -19.58
N LEU A 17 28.14 2.99 -19.24
CA LEU A 17 27.85 4.43 -19.34
C LEU A 17 27.57 4.88 -20.78
N ARG A 18 28.32 4.37 -21.77
CA ARG A 18 28.06 4.67 -23.19
C ARG A 18 26.72 4.12 -23.67
N ALA A 19 26.34 2.93 -23.22
CA ALA A 19 25.04 2.33 -23.54
C ALA A 19 23.87 3.16 -22.95
N VAL A 20 24.01 3.63 -21.71
CA VAL A 20 23.01 4.50 -21.07
C VAL A 20 22.87 5.84 -21.80
N HIS A 21 23.97 6.44 -22.23
CA HIS A 21 23.94 7.70 -22.99
C HIS A 21 23.28 7.52 -24.38
N ALA A 22 23.52 6.39 -25.06
CA ALA A 22 22.89 6.08 -26.34
C ALA A 22 21.36 5.89 -26.21
N VAL A 23 20.91 5.20 -25.15
CA VAL A 23 19.48 5.03 -24.85
C VAL A 23 18.82 6.38 -24.53
N HIS A 24 19.49 7.24 -23.75
CA HIS A 24 18.97 8.56 -23.41
C HIS A 24 18.89 9.47 -24.64
N ALA A 25 19.88 9.42 -25.54
CA ALA A 25 19.85 10.16 -26.80
C ALA A 25 18.72 9.67 -27.73
N GLY A 26 18.49 8.35 -27.80
CA GLY A 26 17.37 7.76 -28.54
C GLY A 26 16.01 8.21 -28.00
N LEU A 27 15.84 8.24 -26.68
CA LEU A 27 14.61 8.73 -26.03
C LEU A 27 14.34 10.22 -26.32
N ARG A 28 15.38 11.07 -26.34
CA ARG A 28 15.22 12.49 -26.71
C ARG A 28 14.86 12.68 -28.18
N ALA A 29 15.42 11.87 -29.07
CA ALA A 29 15.05 11.90 -30.49
C ALA A 29 13.58 11.48 -30.71
N VAL A 30 13.10 10.46 -29.98
CA VAL A 30 11.69 10.05 -29.99
C VAL A 30 10.77 11.16 -29.47
N HIS A 31 11.17 11.87 -28.42
CA HIS A 31 10.39 13.00 -27.90
C HIS A 31 10.38 14.21 -28.84
N ALA A 32 11.49 14.48 -29.55
CA ALA A 32 11.58 15.57 -30.52
C ALA A 32 10.72 15.31 -31.77
N VAL A 33 10.63 14.05 -32.23
CA VAL A 33 9.74 13.65 -33.33
C VAL A 33 8.26 13.78 -32.93
N HIS A 34 7.92 13.59 -31.65
CA HIS A 34 6.56 13.76 -31.14
C HIS A 34 6.14 15.23 -30.97
N ALA A 35 7.09 16.15 -30.77
CA ALA A 35 6.78 17.58 -30.57
C ALA A 35 6.55 18.35 -31.89
N GLY A 36 6.89 17.77 -33.04
CA GLY A 36 6.84 18.44 -34.35
C GLY A 36 5.61 18.15 -35.20
N SER A 37 4.61 17.40 -34.72
CA SER A 37 3.43 17.05 -35.52
C SER A 37 2.12 17.58 -34.92
N MET A 38 1.59 18.57 -35.64
CA MET A 38 0.17 18.80 -35.88
C MET A 38 -0.69 19.43 -34.78
N HIS A 39 -1.11 20.67 -35.07
CA HIS A 39 -2.46 21.14 -34.83
C HIS A 39 -3.48 20.17 -35.43
N LEU A 40 -4.03 19.28 -34.62
CA LEU A 40 -5.26 18.54 -34.87
C LEU A 40 -6.07 18.49 -33.56
N ALA A 41 -7.38 18.37 -33.71
CA ALA A 41 -8.43 18.37 -32.67
C ALA A 41 -8.04 17.54 -31.41
N PRO A 42 -8.58 17.84 -30.21
CA PRO A 42 -8.11 17.23 -28.95
C PRO A 42 -8.13 15.71 -29.08
N ALA A 43 -6.94 15.12 -29.11
CA ALA A 43 -6.76 13.69 -29.27
C ALA A 43 -7.53 12.98 -28.16
N GLU A 44 -8.50 12.15 -28.53
CA GLU A 44 -9.12 11.22 -27.59
C GLU A 44 -7.99 10.40 -26.96
N GLU A 45 -7.78 10.59 -25.65
CA GLU A 45 -6.80 9.79 -24.92
C GLU A 45 -7.10 8.31 -25.15
N SER A 46 -6.10 7.57 -25.65
CA SER A 46 -6.19 6.13 -25.81
C SER A 46 -6.73 5.49 -24.54
N PRO A 47 -7.69 4.55 -24.60
CA PRO A 47 -8.24 3.86 -23.44
C PRO A 47 -7.17 3.21 -22.52
N LEU A 48 -6.05 2.76 -23.10
CA LEU A 48 -4.89 2.23 -22.37
C LEU A 48 -4.13 3.30 -21.58
N SER A 49 -4.14 4.56 -22.04
CA SER A 49 -3.66 5.74 -21.30
C SER A 49 -4.48 5.98 -20.04
N GLY A 50 -5.77 5.64 -20.06
CA GLY A 50 -6.66 5.78 -18.91
C GLY A 50 -6.23 4.93 -17.71
N ILE A 51 -5.89 3.66 -17.94
CA ILE A 51 -5.48 2.73 -16.88
C ILE A 51 -4.07 3.05 -16.39
N SER A 52 -3.15 3.38 -17.28
CA SER A 52 -1.77 3.74 -16.89
C SER A 52 -1.75 5.02 -16.05
N THR A 53 -2.61 5.99 -16.38
CA THR A 53 -2.82 7.20 -15.57
C THR A 53 -3.37 6.87 -14.20
N LEU A 54 -4.40 6.01 -14.12
CA LEU A 54 -4.99 5.60 -12.85
C LEU A 54 -3.96 4.89 -11.95
N ARG A 55 -3.18 3.96 -12.51
CA ARG A 55 -2.07 3.30 -11.78
C ARG A 55 -0.98 4.29 -11.34
N ARG A 56 -0.67 5.30 -12.16
CA ARG A 56 0.28 6.36 -11.79
C ARG A 56 -0.22 7.14 -10.59
N LEU A 57 -1.47 7.63 -10.64
CA LEU A 57 -2.09 8.39 -9.56
C LEU A 57 -2.11 7.58 -8.25
N LEU A 58 -2.51 6.30 -8.32
CA LEU A 58 -2.50 5.39 -7.17
C LEU A 58 -1.10 5.18 -6.57
N ARG A 59 -0.04 5.13 -7.40
CA ARG A 59 1.35 5.01 -6.91
C ARG A 59 1.85 6.30 -6.26
N LEU A 60 1.35 7.45 -6.71
CA LEU A 60 1.66 8.76 -6.13
C LEU A 60 0.82 9.09 -4.89
N GLY A 61 -0.11 8.20 -4.50
CA GLY A 61 -1.01 8.45 -3.39
C GLY A 61 -2.14 9.45 -3.69
N GLU A 62 -2.30 9.86 -4.96
CA GLU A 62 -3.34 10.79 -5.42
C GLU A 62 -4.68 10.05 -5.61
N TYR A 63 -5.26 9.57 -4.50
CA TYR A 63 -6.47 8.73 -4.52
C TYR A 63 -7.69 9.46 -5.05
N ASP A 64 -7.91 10.70 -4.62
CA ASP A 64 -9.05 11.50 -5.05
C ASP A 64 -9.00 11.77 -6.56
N ALA A 65 -7.81 12.03 -7.09
CA ALA A 65 -7.59 12.20 -8.52
C ALA A 65 -7.83 10.88 -9.28
N ALA A 66 -7.39 9.74 -8.73
CA ALA A 66 -7.64 8.43 -9.32
C ALA A 66 -9.14 8.09 -9.37
N GLU A 67 -9.88 8.38 -8.29
CA GLU A 67 -11.34 8.20 -8.24
C GLU A 67 -12.06 9.14 -9.21
N ALA A 68 -11.70 10.41 -9.26
CA ALA A 68 -12.27 11.38 -10.20
C ALA A 68 -12.05 10.94 -11.66
N ARG A 69 -10.84 10.44 -11.97
CA ARG A 69 -10.49 9.91 -13.29
C ARG A 69 -11.33 8.68 -13.64
N PHE A 70 -11.55 7.77 -12.69
CA PHE A 70 -12.41 6.61 -12.89
C PHE A 70 -13.88 7.00 -13.06
N ALA A 71 -14.38 7.95 -12.28
CA ALA A 71 -15.75 8.46 -12.45
C ALA A 71 -15.97 9.05 -13.85
N GLU A 72 -14.96 9.73 -14.41
CA GLU A 72 -14.98 10.21 -15.78
C GLU A 72 -14.97 9.04 -16.81
N GLN A 73 -14.20 7.98 -16.56
CA GLN A 73 -14.26 6.76 -17.39
C GLN A 73 -15.64 6.11 -17.36
N LEU A 74 -16.31 6.06 -16.20
CA LEU A 74 -17.67 5.55 -16.09
C LEU A 74 -18.67 6.40 -16.87
N LYS A 75 -18.54 7.73 -16.86
CA LYS A 75 -19.37 8.64 -17.66
C LYS A 75 -19.18 8.39 -19.16
N ARG A 76 -17.94 8.27 -19.62
CA ARG A 76 -17.64 7.99 -21.04
C ARG A 76 -18.14 6.62 -21.48
N ARG A 77 -18.03 5.60 -20.62
CA ARG A 77 -18.58 4.27 -20.88
C ARG A 77 -20.09 4.31 -21.10
N ARG A 78 -20.85 5.11 -20.33
CA ARG A 78 -22.29 5.28 -20.56
C ARG A 78 -22.60 5.80 -21.97
N ALA A 79 -21.69 6.58 -22.56
CA ALA A 79 -21.79 7.03 -23.94
C ALA A 79 -21.25 6.00 -24.96
N SER A 80 -20.39 5.07 -24.56
CA SER A 80 -19.78 4.06 -25.43
C SER A 80 -19.52 2.72 -24.71
N PRO A 81 -20.36 1.68 -24.93
CA PRO A 81 -20.23 0.35 -24.30
C PRO A 81 -18.95 -0.44 -24.67
N SER A 82 -18.18 -0.02 -25.68
CA SER A 82 -16.92 -0.69 -26.04
C SER A 82 -15.81 -0.50 -24.99
N LEU A 83 -16.02 0.38 -24.02
CA LEU A 83 -15.07 0.69 -22.95
C LEU A 83 -15.19 -0.22 -21.70
N ASP A 84 -16.03 -1.25 -21.76
CA ASP A 84 -16.32 -2.16 -20.63
C ASP A 84 -15.08 -2.75 -19.98
N ALA A 85 -14.16 -3.31 -20.78
CA ALA A 85 -12.94 -3.92 -20.26
C ALA A 85 -12.06 -2.92 -19.46
N HIS A 86 -12.03 -1.65 -19.89
CA HIS A 86 -11.24 -0.62 -19.22
C HIS A 86 -11.87 -0.19 -17.90
N ALA A 87 -13.20 -0.08 -17.85
CA ALA A 87 -13.90 0.25 -16.62
C ALA A 87 -13.77 -0.88 -15.58
N VAL A 88 -13.81 -2.14 -16.00
CA VAL A 88 -13.58 -3.28 -15.09
C VAL A 88 -12.14 -3.29 -14.56
N LEU A 89 -11.15 -3.07 -15.43
CA LEU A 89 -9.74 -2.95 -15.01
C LEU A 89 -9.52 -1.76 -14.07
N GLY A 90 -10.08 -0.59 -14.40
CA GLY A 90 -9.99 0.62 -13.57
C GLY A 90 -10.60 0.42 -12.18
N LEU A 91 -11.76 -0.25 -12.11
CA LEU A 91 -12.37 -0.65 -10.84
C LEU A 91 -11.40 -1.52 -10.03
N HIS A 92 -10.84 -2.56 -10.65
CA HIS A 92 -9.94 -3.49 -9.95
C HIS A 92 -8.69 -2.81 -9.38
N GLU A 93 -8.10 -1.89 -10.12
CA GLU A 93 -6.95 -1.11 -9.66
C GLU A 93 -7.32 -0.20 -8.48
N LEU A 94 -8.47 0.50 -8.54
CA LEU A 94 -8.95 1.31 -7.43
C LEU A 94 -9.25 0.49 -6.19
N LEU A 95 -9.84 -0.69 -6.33
CA LEU A 95 -10.12 -1.58 -5.20
C LEU A 95 -8.82 -1.97 -4.49
N LYS A 96 -7.78 -2.36 -5.24
CA LYS A 96 -6.44 -2.67 -4.68
C LYS A 96 -5.77 -1.43 -4.07
N GLY A 97 -5.97 -0.28 -4.70
CA GLY A 97 -5.44 1.00 -4.22
C GLY A 97 -6.08 1.42 -2.90
N SER A 98 -7.38 1.21 -2.74
CA SER A 98 -8.16 1.70 -1.61
C SER A 98 -7.66 1.18 -0.25
N CYS A 99 -7.77 2.04 0.77
CA CYS A 99 -7.31 1.80 2.14
C CYS A 99 -8.38 1.18 3.04
N SER A 100 -9.65 1.16 2.66
CA SER A 100 -10.74 0.59 3.47
C SER A 100 -11.73 -0.26 2.67
N SER A 101 -12.29 -1.28 3.30
CA SER A 101 -13.36 -2.11 2.74
C SER A 101 -14.62 -1.30 2.47
N ALA A 102 -14.91 -0.29 3.29
CA ALA A 102 -16.03 0.63 3.10
C ALA A 102 -15.91 1.43 1.79
N ASP A 103 -14.73 2.00 1.52
CA ASP A 103 -14.44 2.67 0.25
C ASP A 103 -14.54 1.71 -0.93
N GLN A 104 -14.02 0.49 -0.77
CA GLN A 104 -14.07 -0.52 -1.81
C GLN A 104 -15.51 -0.95 -2.12
N LEU A 105 -16.37 -1.10 -1.11
CA LEU A 105 -17.79 -1.40 -1.29
C LEU A 105 -18.54 -0.25 -1.97
N ARG A 106 -18.23 1.01 -1.63
CA ARG A 106 -18.76 2.19 -2.31
C ARG A 106 -18.36 2.20 -3.79
N LEU A 107 -17.08 1.96 -4.08
CA LEU A 107 -16.55 1.89 -5.44
C LEU A 107 -17.21 0.78 -6.26
N LEU A 108 -17.32 -0.43 -5.69
CA LEU A 108 -18.02 -1.55 -6.31
C LEU A 108 -19.48 -1.20 -6.61
N LYS A 109 -20.19 -0.62 -5.64
CA LYS A 109 -21.60 -0.22 -5.81
C LYS A 109 -21.75 0.81 -6.94
N GLY A 110 -20.96 1.88 -6.93
CA GLY A 110 -21.03 2.91 -7.97
C GLY A 110 -20.67 2.38 -9.37
N ALA A 111 -19.72 1.44 -9.47
CA ALA A 111 -19.37 0.82 -10.73
C ALA A 111 -20.49 -0.11 -11.24
N GLU A 112 -21.09 -0.93 -10.37
CA GLU A 112 -22.23 -1.78 -10.71
C GLU A 112 -23.46 -0.96 -11.15
N GLU A 113 -23.77 0.15 -10.46
CA GLU A 113 -24.82 1.10 -10.84
C GLU A 113 -24.54 1.78 -12.19
N ALA A 114 -23.26 1.95 -12.53
CA ALA A 114 -22.85 2.39 -13.85
C ALA A 114 -22.87 1.26 -14.90
N GLY A 115 -23.30 0.05 -14.54
CA GLY A 115 -23.40 -1.12 -15.41
C GLY A 115 -22.09 -1.87 -15.62
N VAL A 116 -21.05 -1.59 -14.83
CA VAL A 116 -19.77 -2.30 -14.89
C VAL A 116 -19.88 -3.62 -14.14
N ARG A 117 -19.65 -4.73 -14.84
CA ARG A 117 -19.63 -6.06 -14.22
C ARG A 117 -18.29 -6.30 -13.55
N ALA A 118 -18.27 -6.31 -12.22
CA ALA A 118 -17.07 -6.60 -11.44
C ALA A 118 -16.55 -8.02 -11.74
N TRP A 119 -15.24 -8.22 -11.56
CA TRP A 119 -14.64 -9.55 -11.61
C TRP A 119 -14.78 -10.27 -10.27
N GLN A 120 -14.70 -11.59 -10.29
CA GLN A 120 -14.62 -12.39 -9.06
C GLN A 120 -13.49 -11.87 -8.14
N SER A 121 -12.33 -11.56 -8.72
CA SER A 121 -11.18 -11.04 -7.99
C SER A 121 -11.43 -9.67 -7.34
N SER A 122 -12.41 -8.90 -7.81
CA SER A 122 -12.84 -7.67 -7.14
C SER A 122 -13.50 -7.98 -5.80
N TYR A 123 -14.41 -8.95 -5.75
CA TYR A 123 -15.03 -9.40 -4.50
C TYR A 123 -14.01 -10.02 -3.54
N GLU A 124 -13.04 -10.79 -4.06
CA GLU A 124 -11.94 -11.35 -3.27
C GLU A 124 -11.09 -10.27 -2.58
N VAL A 125 -10.75 -9.19 -3.31
CA VAL A 125 -10.01 -8.06 -2.74
C VAL A 125 -10.80 -7.41 -1.60
N ILE A 126 -12.10 -7.23 -1.75
CA ILE A 126 -12.95 -6.62 -0.72
C ILE A 126 -13.06 -7.53 0.50
N CYS A 127 -13.35 -8.82 0.30
CA CYS A 127 -13.41 -9.80 1.38
C CYS A 127 -12.11 -9.82 2.19
N ARG A 128 -10.96 -9.81 1.50
CA ARG A 128 -9.66 -9.73 2.17
C ARG A 128 -9.55 -8.48 3.05
N SER A 129 -9.89 -7.31 2.54
CA SER A 129 -9.85 -6.08 3.34
C SER A 129 -10.78 -6.16 4.55
N MET A 130 -11.98 -6.73 4.39
CA MET A 130 -12.93 -6.91 5.49
C MET A 130 -12.37 -7.83 6.59
N VAL A 131 -11.71 -8.94 6.24
CA VAL A 131 -11.05 -9.83 7.20
C VAL A 131 -9.93 -9.11 7.95
N LEU A 132 -9.09 -8.36 7.22
CA LEU A 132 -7.99 -7.60 7.84
C LEU A 132 -8.51 -6.50 8.75
N GLU A 133 -9.62 -5.85 8.38
CA GLU A 133 -10.33 -4.89 9.21
C GLU A 133 -11.09 -5.51 10.38
N ALA A 134 -11.06 -6.84 10.55
CA ALA A 134 -11.85 -7.55 11.54
C ALA A 134 -13.34 -7.16 11.49
N ARG A 135 -13.90 -7.11 10.27
CA ARG A 135 -15.35 -6.97 10.05
C ARG A 135 -16.07 -8.21 10.54
N ASP A 136 -17.35 -8.02 10.85
CA ASP A 136 -18.22 -9.11 11.29
C ASP A 136 -18.38 -10.15 10.18
N ALA A 137 -18.40 -11.44 10.56
CA ALA A 137 -18.53 -12.55 9.63
C ALA A 137 -19.82 -12.46 8.79
N ALA A 138 -20.93 -11.96 9.35
CA ALA A 138 -22.18 -11.74 8.65
C ALA A 138 -22.05 -10.70 7.53
N GLU A 139 -21.24 -9.66 7.72
CA GLU A 139 -20.97 -8.66 6.67
C GLU A 139 -20.20 -9.27 5.50
N ILE A 140 -19.24 -10.16 5.82
CA ILE A 140 -18.47 -10.89 4.81
C ILE A 140 -19.40 -11.85 4.05
N GLU A 141 -20.24 -12.62 4.76
CA GLU A 141 -21.21 -13.53 4.13
C GLU A 141 -22.22 -12.78 3.24
N LEU A 142 -22.66 -11.58 3.62
CA LEU A 142 -23.50 -10.74 2.77
C LEU A 142 -22.80 -10.42 1.44
N LEU A 143 -21.52 -10.06 1.49
CA LEU A 143 -20.73 -9.79 0.29
C LEU A 143 -20.53 -11.05 -0.57
N LEU A 144 -20.30 -12.21 0.05
CA LEU A 144 -20.21 -13.48 -0.66
C LEU A 144 -21.54 -13.86 -1.31
N ALA A 145 -22.66 -13.70 -0.61
CA ALA A 145 -23.99 -13.94 -1.15
C ALA A 145 -24.26 -13.03 -2.36
N ARG A 146 -23.87 -11.74 -2.28
CA ARG A 146 -23.92 -10.83 -3.42
C ARG A 146 -23.05 -11.33 -4.58
N ALA A 147 -21.82 -11.75 -4.33
CA ALA A 147 -20.95 -12.29 -5.37
C ALA A 147 -21.55 -13.54 -6.05
N ARG A 148 -22.09 -14.48 -5.26
CA ARG A 148 -22.79 -15.69 -5.75
C ARG A 148 -23.99 -15.32 -6.62
N SER A 149 -24.80 -14.34 -6.21
CA SER A 149 -25.94 -13.85 -7.00
C SER A 149 -25.56 -13.27 -8.36
N ARG A 150 -24.27 -12.88 -8.53
CA ARG A 150 -23.70 -12.37 -9.80
C ARG A 150 -22.93 -13.44 -10.59
N GLY A 151 -23.02 -14.70 -10.16
CA GLY A 151 -22.37 -15.84 -10.79
C GLY A 151 -20.88 -15.96 -10.46
N HIS A 152 -20.42 -15.39 -9.35
CA HIS A 152 -19.05 -15.52 -8.88
C HIS A 152 -18.95 -16.48 -7.70
N HIS A 153 -17.96 -17.37 -7.74
CA HIS A 153 -17.66 -18.29 -6.65
C HIS A 153 -16.38 -17.87 -5.94
N VAL A 154 -16.51 -17.09 -4.87
CA VAL A 154 -15.38 -16.56 -4.11
C VAL A 154 -14.93 -17.61 -3.09
N GLU A 155 -13.92 -18.40 -3.43
CA GLU A 155 -13.38 -19.47 -2.57
C GLU A 155 -12.50 -18.96 -1.42
N MET A 156 -12.05 -17.71 -1.52
CA MET A 156 -10.98 -17.17 -0.68
C MET A 156 -11.29 -17.14 0.81
N VAL A 157 -12.55 -17.06 1.25
CA VAL A 157 -12.87 -16.98 2.68
C VAL A 157 -12.32 -18.19 3.43
N GLY A 158 -12.34 -19.40 2.83
CA GLY A 158 -11.69 -20.58 3.40
C GLY A 158 -10.19 -20.40 3.64
N ARG A 159 -9.44 -19.74 2.74
CA ARG A 159 -7.98 -19.55 2.92
C ARG A 159 -7.63 -18.54 3.99
N TRP A 160 -8.45 -17.52 4.20
CA TRP A 160 -8.22 -16.50 5.23
C TRP A 160 -8.77 -16.92 6.60
N THR A 161 -9.83 -17.73 6.65
CA THR A 161 -10.26 -18.39 7.90
C THR A 161 -9.31 -19.48 8.36
N LEU A 162 -8.51 -20.05 7.44
CA LEU A 162 -7.45 -21.01 7.75
C LEU A 162 -6.11 -20.34 8.12
N MET A 163 -5.99 -19.02 7.98
CA MET A 163 -4.80 -18.34 8.48
C MET A 163 -4.77 -18.39 9.99
N ASP A 164 -3.61 -18.72 10.53
CA ASP A 164 -3.40 -18.61 11.97
C ASP A 164 -3.43 -17.14 12.42
N VAL A 165 -3.58 -16.94 13.73
CA VAL A 165 -3.68 -15.61 14.34
C VAL A 165 -2.45 -14.76 14.03
N ALA A 166 -1.25 -15.34 13.99
CA ALA A 166 -0.01 -14.62 13.75
C ALA A 166 0.11 -14.13 12.29
N GLN A 167 -0.35 -14.92 11.33
CA GLN A 167 -0.42 -14.51 9.92
C GLN A 167 -1.40 -13.35 9.72
N LEU A 168 -2.57 -13.41 10.37
CA LEU A 168 -3.54 -12.33 10.34
C LEU A 168 -2.99 -11.06 11.00
N GLU A 169 -2.29 -11.19 12.13
CA GLU A 169 -1.62 -10.08 12.80
C GLU A 169 -0.59 -9.42 11.87
N ARG A 170 0.35 -10.19 11.29
CA ARG A 170 1.33 -9.65 10.35
C ARG A 170 0.69 -8.94 9.16
N ALA A 171 -0.40 -9.50 8.62
CA ALA A 171 -1.11 -8.90 7.50
C ALA A 171 -1.82 -7.59 7.89
N ARG A 172 -2.37 -7.50 9.10
CA ARG A 172 -2.98 -6.29 9.66
C ARG A 172 -1.94 -5.21 9.92
N THR A 173 -0.81 -5.58 10.54
CA THR A 173 0.33 -4.67 10.75
C THR A 173 0.86 -4.13 9.43
N PHE A 174 1.05 -4.99 8.42
CA PHE A 174 1.47 -4.56 7.09
C PHE A 174 0.46 -3.60 6.45
N ARG A 175 -0.85 -3.89 6.57
CA ARG A 175 -1.92 -3.02 6.06
C ARG A 175 -1.89 -1.66 6.75
N LEU A 176 -1.73 -1.62 8.07
CA LEU A 176 -1.62 -0.38 8.82
C LEU A 176 -0.39 0.43 8.40
N LYS A 177 0.78 -0.20 8.32
CA LYS A 177 2.03 0.43 7.81
C LYS A 177 1.82 1.06 6.44
N MET A 178 1.18 0.33 5.52
CA MET A 178 0.87 0.85 4.18
C MET A 178 -0.01 2.10 4.22
N ILE A 179 -1.02 2.16 5.09
CA ILE A 179 -1.87 3.34 5.24
C ILE A 179 -1.07 4.52 5.79
N ILE A 180 -0.25 4.29 6.82
CA ILE A 180 0.61 5.30 7.43
C ILE A 180 1.61 5.86 6.41
N THR A 181 2.35 4.99 5.73
CA THR A 181 3.35 5.40 4.72
C THR A 181 2.71 6.23 3.62
N ARG A 182 1.52 5.84 3.15
CA ARG A 182 0.76 6.62 2.15
C ARG A 182 0.31 7.97 2.71
N ALA A 183 -0.17 8.02 3.95
CA ALA A 183 -0.57 9.27 4.58
C ALA A 183 0.62 10.25 4.71
N SER A 184 1.82 9.75 5.02
CA SER A 184 3.03 10.58 5.15
C SER A 184 3.63 11.06 3.83
N SER A 185 3.32 10.39 2.72
CA SER A 185 3.87 10.71 1.38
C SER A 185 2.86 11.38 0.44
N ALA A 186 1.58 11.41 0.82
CA ALA A 186 0.54 12.05 0.04
C ALA A 186 0.61 13.59 0.11
N PRO A 187 0.14 14.31 -0.92
CA PRO A 187 -0.10 15.75 -0.84
C PRO A 187 -0.97 16.08 0.39
N GLN A 188 -0.75 17.24 1.02
CA GLN A 188 -1.38 17.62 2.30
C GLN A 188 -2.91 17.44 2.32
N ARG A 189 -3.58 17.69 1.18
CA ARG A 189 -5.03 17.51 1.03
C ARG A 189 -5.47 16.05 1.23
N ASP A 190 -4.71 15.11 0.70
CA ASP A 190 -5.02 13.67 0.73
C ASP A 190 -4.49 13.01 2.01
N ALA A 191 -3.44 13.59 2.62
CA ALA A 191 -2.83 13.12 3.86
C ALA A 191 -3.85 13.06 5.02
N SER A 192 -4.67 14.09 5.22
CA SER A 192 -5.69 14.11 6.30
C SER A 192 -6.74 13.00 6.14
N GLY A 193 -7.19 12.76 4.90
CA GLY A 193 -8.13 11.69 4.60
C GLY A 193 -7.53 10.30 4.85
N LEU A 194 -6.28 10.07 4.42
CA LEU A 194 -5.57 8.83 4.68
C LEU A 194 -5.24 8.63 6.16
N GLN A 195 -4.92 9.72 6.88
CA GLN A 195 -4.72 9.66 8.32
C GLN A 195 -5.99 9.21 9.04
N SER A 196 -7.13 9.81 8.69
CA SER A 196 -8.44 9.41 9.23
C SER A 196 -8.75 7.93 8.97
N LYS A 197 -8.36 7.40 7.80
CA LYS A 197 -8.51 5.98 7.47
C LYS A 197 -7.59 5.08 8.30
N GLY A 198 -6.36 5.51 8.59
CA GLY A 198 -5.43 4.80 9.48
C GLY A 198 -5.99 4.69 10.90
N TRP A 199 -6.49 5.80 11.44
CA TRP A 199 -7.20 5.84 12.72
C TRP A 199 -8.43 4.93 12.71
N ALA A 200 -9.30 5.04 11.71
CA ALA A 200 -10.50 4.21 11.62
C ALA A 200 -10.19 2.70 11.51
N PHE A 201 -9.12 2.33 10.80
CA PHE A 201 -8.63 0.96 10.73
C PHE A 201 -8.19 0.46 12.12
N PHE A 202 -7.34 1.24 12.81
CA PHE A 202 -6.84 0.88 14.13
C PHE A 202 -7.93 0.81 15.20
N GLU A 203 -8.85 1.79 15.25
CA GLU A 203 -10.00 1.77 16.16
C GLU A 203 -10.85 0.51 15.98
N ARG A 204 -11.01 0.05 14.74
CA ARG A 204 -11.73 -1.20 14.47
C ARG A 204 -10.99 -2.42 15.02
N LEU A 205 -9.66 -2.44 14.95
CA LEU A 205 -8.88 -3.51 15.57
C LEU A 205 -9.02 -3.51 17.10
N LEU A 206 -9.05 -2.32 17.73
CA LEU A 206 -9.28 -2.17 19.17
C LEU A 206 -10.68 -2.68 19.58
N LEU A 207 -11.73 -2.24 18.87
CA LEU A 207 -13.11 -2.62 19.15
C LEU A 207 -13.36 -4.13 19.03
N ASN A 208 -12.59 -4.81 18.18
CA ASN A 208 -12.69 -6.26 17.99
C ASN A 208 -11.64 -7.05 18.80
N ASN A 209 -10.89 -6.40 19.70
CA ASN A 209 -9.85 -7.02 20.54
C ASN A 209 -8.80 -7.81 19.73
N VAL A 210 -8.42 -7.30 18.55
CA VAL A 210 -7.39 -7.88 17.68
C VAL A 210 -6.23 -6.92 17.40
N ALA A 211 -6.26 -5.72 17.99
CA ALA A 211 -5.11 -4.82 18.01
C ALA A 211 -4.01 -5.42 18.88
N THR A 212 -2.76 -5.08 18.59
CA THR A 212 -1.57 -5.53 19.34
C THR A 212 -0.65 -4.35 19.63
N ALA A 213 0.36 -4.55 20.48
CA ALA A 213 1.33 -3.52 20.81
C ALA A 213 2.05 -2.96 19.57
N ASP A 214 2.31 -3.80 18.57
CA ASP A 214 2.90 -3.40 17.29
C ASP A 214 1.99 -2.43 16.52
N HIS A 215 0.68 -2.68 16.52
CA HIS A 215 -0.28 -1.77 15.90
C HIS A 215 -0.26 -0.38 16.56
N VAL A 216 -0.28 -0.36 17.89
CA VAL A 216 -0.21 0.89 18.68
C VAL A 216 1.10 1.63 18.39
N TRP A 217 2.22 0.90 18.37
CA TRP A 217 3.53 1.47 18.07
C TRP A 217 3.55 2.14 16.69
N HIS A 218 2.98 1.49 15.67
CA HIS A 218 2.85 2.08 14.35
C HIS A 218 1.93 3.31 14.35
N MET A 219 0.82 3.28 15.08
CA MET A 219 -0.07 4.43 15.22
C MET A 219 0.61 5.64 15.88
N MET A 220 1.60 5.45 16.76
CA MET A 220 2.36 6.56 17.33
C MET A 220 3.08 7.41 16.27
N ARG A 221 3.42 6.81 15.11
CA ARG A 221 4.02 7.54 13.97
C ARG A 221 3.03 8.52 13.32
N MET A 222 1.74 8.33 13.53
CA MET A 222 0.70 9.25 13.04
C MET A 222 0.40 10.38 14.02
N CYS A 223 0.86 10.28 15.27
CA CYS A 223 0.67 11.32 16.27
C CYS A 223 1.59 12.50 15.97
N THR A 224 1.01 13.70 15.87
CA THR A 224 1.74 14.95 15.61
C THR A 224 2.37 15.56 16.86
N ASP A 225 1.90 15.16 18.04
CA ASP A 225 2.32 15.70 19.32
C ASP A 225 2.15 14.68 20.47
N ASP A 226 2.70 15.02 21.64
CA ASP A 226 2.66 14.17 22.82
C ASP A 226 1.25 13.98 23.38
N SER A 227 0.34 14.95 23.18
CA SER A 227 -1.04 14.82 23.66
C SER A 227 -1.78 13.71 22.93
N GLN A 228 -1.58 13.61 21.61
CA GLN A 228 -2.11 12.52 20.79
C GLN A 228 -1.48 11.17 21.14
N ARG A 229 -0.17 11.15 21.41
CA ARG A 229 0.52 9.92 21.87
C ARG A 229 -0.04 9.43 23.20
N GLN A 230 -0.22 10.32 24.17
CA GLN A 230 -0.80 9.97 25.47
C GLN A 230 -2.26 9.53 25.35
N ALA A 231 -3.05 10.18 24.49
CA ALA A 231 -4.42 9.76 24.21
C ALA A 231 -4.48 8.35 23.59
N LEU A 232 -3.60 8.06 22.63
CA LEU A 232 -3.47 6.74 22.00
C LEU A 232 -3.08 5.67 23.03
N ILE A 233 -2.08 5.92 23.89
CA ILE A 233 -1.67 4.98 24.94
C ILE A 233 -2.82 4.69 25.90
N LYS A 234 -3.47 5.74 26.42
CA LYS A 234 -4.62 5.57 27.33
C LYS A 234 -5.74 4.76 26.69
N ARG A 235 -6.00 4.99 25.40
CA ARG A 235 -7.01 4.24 24.64
C ARG A 235 -6.60 2.78 24.47
N ALA A 236 -5.36 2.51 24.09
CA ALA A 236 -4.84 1.14 23.99
C ALA A 236 -4.94 0.38 25.34
N GLN A 237 -4.55 1.04 26.44
CA GLN A 237 -4.66 0.48 27.79
C GLN A 237 -6.12 0.18 28.19
N ALA A 238 -7.08 1.05 27.82
CA ALA A 238 -8.50 0.81 28.07
C ALA A 238 -9.06 -0.44 27.36
N HIS A 239 -8.38 -0.90 26.30
CA HIS A 239 -8.69 -2.14 25.58
C HIS A 239 -7.80 -3.33 26.00
N GLY A 240 -7.12 -3.23 27.16
CA GLY A 240 -6.33 -4.32 27.72
C GLY A 240 -4.98 -4.56 27.02
N LEU A 241 -4.53 -3.62 26.19
CA LEU A 241 -3.17 -3.69 25.64
C LEU A 241 -2.18 -3.26 26.72
N GLU A 242 -1.51 -4.23 27.33
CA GLU A 242 -0.39 -4.00 28.23
C GLU A 242 0.81 -3.51 27.43
N MET A 243 0.93 -2.20 27.38
CA MET A 243 2.02 -1.51 26.75
C MET A 243 3.20 -1.50 27.75
N ALA A 244 4.17 -2.40 27.58
CA ALA A 244 5.44 -2.43 28.33
C ALA A 244 6.39 -1.26 27.97
N TRP A 245 5.94 -0.01 28.09
CA TRP A 245 6.69 1.19 27.68
C TRP A 245 7.42 1.82 28.86
N GLU A 246 7.03 1.47 30.09
CA GLU A 246 7.50 2.10 31.32
C GLU A 246 8.90 1.64 31.80
N ALA A 247 9.63 0.83 31.03
CA ALA A 247 11.04 0.52 31.30
C ALA A 247 12.03 1.25 30.37
N ALA A 248 11.57 2.03 29.38
CA ALA A 248 12.47 2.74 28.46
C ALA A 248 12.77 4.20 28.90
N GLY A 249 12.45 4.53 30.15
CA GLY A 249 13.00 5.69 30.84
C GLY A 249 14.46 5.42 31.19
N SER A 250 15.37 5.94 30.36
CA SER A 250 16.83 5.79 30.42
C SER A 250 17.40 4.57 29.68
N LYS A 251 18.00 4.85 28.51
CA LYS A 251 18.98 4.01 27.81
C LYS A 251 18.54 2.59 27.42
N GLY A 252 18.05 2.46 26.19
CA GLY A 252 18.53 1.36 25.32
C GLY A 252 17.67 0.09 25.19
N GLU A 253 16.50 0.00 25.81
CA GLU A 253 15.68 -1.22 25.77
C GLU A 253 14.36 -1.11 25.01
N VAL A 254 14.34 -0.35 23.91
CA VAL A 254 13.39 -0.60 22.79
C VAL A 254 14.08 -1.54 21.78
N ARG A 255 14.62 -2.66 22.26
CA ARG A 255 15.37 -3.64 21.45
C ARG A 255 14.50 -4.71 20.80
N ARG A 256 13.17 -4.57 20.85
CA ARG A 256 12.21 -5.34 20.05
C ARG A 256 11.53 -4.51 18.96
N ALA A 257 12.18 -3.45 18.48
CA ALA A 257 11.81 -2.90 17.18
C ALA A 257 12.34 -3.86 16.10
N SER A 258 11.41 -4.49 15.36
CA SER A 258 11.70 -5.30 14.18
C SER A 258 12.76 -4.61 13.32
N LEU A 259 13.80 -5.35 12.97
CA LEU A 259 14.99 -4.80 12.33
C LEU A 259 14.72 -4.25 10.93
N GLY A 260 13.63 -4.72 10.31
CA GLY A 260 13.06 -4.14 9.09
C GLY A 260 12.52 -2.73 9.21
N PHE A 261 12.40 -2.19 10.42
CA PHE A 261 12.01 -0.81 10.64
C PHE A 261 13.08 0.18 10.20
N PHE A 262 14.33 -0.03 10.59
CA PHE A 262 15.39 0.93 10.31
C PHE A 262 15.88 0.85 8.85
N MET A 263 15.89 -0.34 8.25
CA MET A 263 16.40 -0.51 6.87
C MET A 263 15.46 0.08 5.81
N LEU A 264 14.18 0.26 6.14
CA LEU A 264 13.15 0.78 5.22
C LEU A 264 12.82 2.27 5.44
N ASP A 265 13.43 2.94 6.41
CA ASP A 265 13.19 4.38 6.62
C ASP A 265 14.00 5.26 5.65
N ASN A 266 13.46 6.44 5.35
CA ASN A 266 14.06 7.44 4.47
C ASN A 266 15.05 8.36 5.20
N ASP A 267 15.10 8.31 6.53
CA ASP A 267 16.11 9.01 7.32
C ASP A 267 17.47 8.26 7.27
N PRO A 268 18.55 8.87 6.74
CA PRO A 268 19.87 8.26 6.70
C PRO A 268 20.43 7.86 8.07
N ALA A 269 20.09 8.59 9.14
CA ALA A 269 20.57 8.32 10.49
C ALA A 269 19.91 7.07 11.08
N GLU A 270 18.58 6.93 10.89
CA GLU A 270 17.85 5.75 11.31
C GLU A 270 18.28 4.52 10.48
N ARG A 271 18.51 4.68 9.18
CA ARG A 271 19.02 3.60 8.33
C ARG A 271 20.40 3.11 8.74
N ALA A 272 21.31 4.02 9.10
CA ALA A 272 22.64 3.66 9.59
C ALA A 272 22.55 2.89 10.92
N LEU A 273 21.68 3.34 11.83
CA LEU A 273 21.42 2.65 13.10
C LEU A 273 20.83 1.25 12.87
N GLY A 274 19.94 1.11 11.89
CA GLY A 274 19.41 -0.19 11.46
C GLY A 274 20.45 -1.18 11.01
N TRP A 275 21.34 -0.72 10.13
CA TRP A 275 22.45 -1.54 9.65
C TRP A 275 23.40 -1.93 10.78
N GLN A 276 23.61 -1.05 11.76
CA GLN A 276 24.40 -1.37 12.94
C GLN A 276 23.74 -2.48 13.76
N ILE A 277 22.45 -2.37 14.07
CA ILE A 277 21.71 -3.38 14.85
C ILE A 277 21.62 -4.70 14.06
N PHE A 278 21.43 -4.67 12.73
CA PHE A 278 21.49 -5.85 11.85
C PHE A 278 22.83 -6.58 12.01
N THR A 279 23.92 -5.83 11.90
CA THR A 279 25.26 -6.39 11.93
C THR A 279 25.61 -6.95 13.31
N GLU A 280 25.16 -6.31 14.39
CA GLU A 280 25.31 -6.80 15.77
C GLU A 280 24.54 -8.10 15.98
N ARG A 281 23.25 -8.17 15.59
CA ARG A 281 22.46 -9.41 15.71
C ARG A 281 22.98 -10.54 14.83
N LEU A 282 23.52 -10.21 13.65
CA LEU A 282 24.11 -11.19 12.73
C LEU A 282 25.36 -11.80 13.35
N ARG A 283 26.18 -10.96 14.02
CA ARG A 283 27.38 -11.38 14.72
C ARG A 283 27.05 -12.27 15.93
N ASP A 284 25.99 -11.93 16.64
CA ASP A 284 25.58 -12.64 17.86
C ASP A 284 24.69 -13.86 17.58
N GLY A 285 24.37 -14.15 16.32
CA GLY A 285 23.55 -15.29 15.92
C GLY A 285 22.08 -15.21 16.37
N THR A 286 21.60 -14.01 16.65
CA THR A 286 20.24 -13.74 17.17
C THR A 286 19.29 -13.21 16.10
N LEU A 287 19.67 -13.33 14.83
CA LEU A 287 18.94 -12.79 13.69
C LEU A 287 17.83 -13.77 13.29
N GLU A 288 16.59 -13.28 13.25
CA GLU A 288 15.44 -14.07 12.83
C GLU A 288 15.29 -14.07 11.30
N GLU A 289 14.55 -15.03 10.73
CA GLU A 289 14.31 -15.12 9.28
C GLU A 289 13.67 -13.82 8.71
N ASP A 290 12.80 -13.19 9.49
CA ASP A 290 12.15 -11.91 9.16
C ASP A 290 13.15 -10.74 9.10
N ASP A 291 14.22 -10.79 9.89
CA ASP A 291 15.28 -9.77 9.90
C ASP A 291 16.16 -9.88 8.63
N LEU A 292 16.35 -11.10 8.10
CA LEU A 292 17.05 -11.35 6.83
C LEU A 292 16.23 -10.87 5.62
N LEU A 293 14.91 -11.11 5.63
CA LEU A 293 14.01 -10.70 4.55
C LEU A 293 13.90 -9.19 4.41
N CYS A 294 14.09 -8.44 5.49
CA CYS A 294 14.07 -6.98 5.45
C CYS A 294 15.39 -6.35 4.95
N ALA A 295 16.49 -7.10 4.93
CA ALA A 295 17.80 -6.64 4.47
C ALA A 295 18.02 -6.82 2.95
N LEU A 296 17.17 -7.66 2.32
CA LEU A 296 17.14 -7.93 0.87
C LEU A 296 16.27 -6.90 0.13
#